data_AF-A0A8X7QM40-F1
#
_entry.id   AF-A0A8X7QM40-F1
#
_cell.length_a   1.000
_cell.length_b   1.000
_cell.length_c   1.000
_cell.angle_alpha   90.00
_cell.angle_beta   90.00
_cell.angle_gamma   90.00
#
_symmetry.space_group_name_H-M   'P 1'
#
loop_
_entity.id
_entity.type
_entity.pdbx_description
1 polymer ?
#
loop_
_entity_poly.entity_id
_entity_poly.type
_entity_poly.pdbx_seq_one_letter_code
_entity_poly.pdbx_strand_id
1 'polypeptide(L)'
;MKSNGPCHLSFSSPPSFSSSSAATDDQEVKANSALQIAMARLEEEFRNILLSQTSVFEPDSLFLEESSVSGEDSTDAPPEEEEEGSDSGSGSSRLTRRRSSYRSTSSIREMDLISPEAVSDLRSIVQRMVAAGYSRECIQVYGNVRKSAVDTILKQLGIVKISIGDVQKLEWEVVEGKIRKWIRAAKVCVRIVFSSEKRLCSDLFDEEAMGDTCFMETVKTSALRLFTFPEAISISRRSPEKLFKILDLHDAMGDMLPDIEAIFDSDDSSSRAVYLQASEIQTRLAEAARGILSEFENAVLREPSVVPSLEGLSIL
;
A
#
# COMPACT_ATOMS: atom_id res chain seq x y z
N MET A 1 -105.89 32.95 -12.44
CA MET A 1 -104.87 33.99 -12.18
C MET A 1 -103.52 33.30 -12.01
N LYS A 2 -102.48 33.87 -12.64
CA LYS A 2 -101.13 33.33 -12.81
C LYS A 2 -100.47 32.91 -11.48
N SER A 3 -99.68 31.83 -11.51
CA SER A 3 -98.58 31.61 -10.56
C SER A 3 -97.44 30.90 -11.28
N ASN A 4 -96.36 31.65 -11.53
CA ASN A 4 -95.08 31.22 -12.09
C ASN A 4 -94.49 30.04 -11.31
N GLY A 5 -94.00 29.02 -12.02
CA GLY A 5 -93.02 28.07 -11.50
C GLY A 5 -91.61 28.53 -11.90
N PRO A 6 -90.62 28.58 -10.98
CA PRO A 6 -89.29 29.05 -11.31
C PRO A 6 -88.45 27.97 -11.98
N CYS A 7 -87.66 28.39 -12.96
CA CYS A 7 -86.67 27.59 -13.67
C CYS A 7 -85.60 27.04 -12.70
N HIS A 8 -85.40 25.73 -12.69
CA HIS A 8 -84.23 25.10 -12.09
C HIS A 8 -82.99 25.43 -12.93
N LEU A 9 -82.13 26.32 -12.44
CA LEU A 9 -80.76 26.47 -12.91
C LEU A 9 -79.85 25.58 -12.05
N SER A 10 -79.37 24.49 -12.62
CA SER A 10 -78.30 23.68 -12.04
C SER A 10 -76.97 24.44 -12.15
N PHE A 11 -76.43 24.88 -11.00
CA PHE A 11 -75.05 25.34 -10.90
C PHE A 11 -74.13 24.12 -10.87
N SER A 12 -73.46 23.82 -11.99
CA SER A 12 -72.30 22.94 -12.00
C SER A 12 -71.13 23.70 -11.37
N SER A 13 -70.57 23.19 -10.28
CA SER A 13 -69.32 23.73 -9.72
C SER A 13 -68.18 23.46 -10.71
N PRO A 14 -67.29 24.42 -11.00
CA PRO A 14 -66.12 24.13 -11.84
C PRO A 14 -65.19 23.16 -11.10
N PRO A 15 -64.45 22.31 -11.83
CA PRO A 15 -63.44 21.47 -11.21
C PRO A 15 -62.35 22.39 -10.65
N SER A 16 -62.08 22.28 -9.36
CA SER A 16 -60.90 22.86 -8.74
C SER A 16 -59.67 22.26 -9.43
N PHE A 17 -59.01 23.06 -10.27
CA PHE A 17 -57.80 22.71 -10.99
C PHE A 17 -56.68 22.37 -9.99
N SER A 18 -56.15 21.16 -10.11
CA SER A 18 -54.93 20.67 -9.46
C SER A 18 -53.67 21.36 -10.01
N SER A 19 -53.61 22.70 -10.01
CA SER A 19 -52.45 23.45 -10.54
C SER A 19 -51.24 23.44 -9.59
N SER A 20 -51.42 23.00 -8.34
CA SER A 20 -50.35 22.97 -7.34
C SER A 20 -49.36 21.82 -7.56
N SER A 21 -49.77 20.68 -8.15
CA SER A 21 -48.87 19.51 -8.24
C SER A 21 -47.88 19.60 -9.40
N ALA A 22 -48.25 20.22 -10.52
CA ALA A 22 -47.38 20.34 -11.69
C ALA A 22 -46.24 21.35 -11.47
N ALA A 23 -46.51 22.46 -10.77
CA ALA A 23 -45.50 23.47 -10.47
C ALA A 23 -44.47 23.00 -9.43
N THR A 24 -44.88 22.12 -8.50
CA THR A 24 -43.96 21.49 -7.54
C THR A 24 -43.08 20.44 -8.21
N ASP A 25 -43.64 19.68 -9.16
CA ASP A 25 -42.93 18.64 -9.91
C ASP A 25 -41.81 19.25 -10.80
N ASP A 26 -42.12 20.33 -11.53
CA ASP A 26 -41.12 21.06 -12.33
C ASP A 26 -40.00 21.68 -11.49
N GLN A 27 -40.29 22.10 -10.25
CA GLN A 27 -39.30 22.68 -9.35
C GLN A 27 -38.39 21.61 -8.75
N GLU A 28 -38.94 20.45 -8.40
CA GLU A 28 -38.19 19.29 -7.92
C GLU A 28 -37.25 18.75 -9.00
N VAL A 29 -37.72 18.63 -10.25
CA VAL A 29 -36.88 18.23 -11.39
C VAL A 29 -35.71 19.19 -11.60
N LYS A 30 -35.95 20.51 -11.52
CA LYS A 30 -34.87 21.51 -11.64
C LYS A 30 -33.88 21.45 -10.49
N ALA A 31 -34.36 21.27 -9.26
CA ALA A 31 -33.50 21.14 -8.08
C ALA A 31 -32.61 19.89 -8.17
N ASN A 32 -33.18 18.76 -8.59
CA ASN A 32 -32.44 17.51 -8.80
C ASN A 32 -31.41 17.65 -9.92
N SER A 33 -31.75 18.32 -11.02
CA SER A 33 -30.79 18.62 -12.09
C SER A 33 -29.64 19.53 -11.61
N ALA A 34 -29.95 20.58 -10.84
CA ALA A 34 -28.93 21.46 -10.28
C ALA A 34 -28.00 20.73 -9.29
N LEU A 35 -28.55 19.83 -8.47
CA LEU A 35 -27.78 18.98 -7.57
C LEU A 35 -26.81 18.07 -8.34
N GLN A 36 -27.29 17.39 -9.39
CA GLN A 36 -26.44 16.53 -10.22
C GLN A 36 -25.28 17.31 -10.86
N ILE A 37 -25.55 18.51 -11.38
CA ILE A 37 -24.51 19.38 -11.95
C ILE A 37 -23.51 19.82 -10.88
N ALA A 38 -23.98 20.17 -9.69
CA ALA A 38 -23.11 20.56 -8.58
C ALA A 38 -22.21 19.40 -8.13
N MET A 39 -22.75 18.19 -8.01
CA MET A 39 -21.99 17.00 -7.62
C MET A 39 -20.96 16.61 -8.67
N ALA A 40 -21.32 16.63 -9.96
CA ALA A 40 -20.36 16.39 -11.04
C ALA A 40 -19.19 17.38 -11.03
N ARG A 41 -19.43 18.64 -10.65
CA ARG A 41 -18.36 19.65 -10.49
C ARG A 41 -17.49 19.39 -9.26
N LEU A 42 -18.09 18.96 -8.15
CA LEU A 42 -17.34 18.57 -6.96
C LEU A 42 -16.47 17.33 -7.21
N GLU A 43 -16.99 16.33 -7.91
CA GLU A 43 -16.23 15.15 -8.35
C GLU A 43 -14.99 15.56 -9.17
N GLU A 44 -15.15 16.46 -10.13
CA GLU A 44 -14.05 16.92 -10.96
C GLU A 44 -13.03 17.76 -10.18
N GLU A 45 -13.49 18.63 -9.28
CA GLU A 45 -12.60 19.42 -8.42
C GLU A 45 -11.81 18.52 -7.46
N PHE A 46 -12.49 17.54 -6.85
CA PHE A 46 -11.88 16.53 -6.00
C PHE A 46 -10.79 15.77 -6.76
N ARG A 47 -11.10 15.31 -7.98
CA ARG A 47 -10.14 14.65 -8.87
C ARG A 47 -8.93 15.55 -9.18
N ASN A 48 -9.16 16.82 -9.49
CA ASN A 48 -8.11 17.76 -9.87
C ASN A 48 -7.16 18.07 -8.71
N ILE A 49 -7.68 18.27 -7.50
CA ILE A 49 -6.85 18.46 -6.31
C ILE A 49 -6.00 17.21 -6.06
N LEU A 50 -6.59 16.01 -6.09
CA LEU A 50 -5.84 14.76 -5.91
C LEU A 50 -4.71 14.58 -6.95
N LEU A 51 -4.98 14.90 -8.21
CA LEU A 51 -3.97 14.81 -9.27
C LEU A 51 -2.83 15.82 -9.09
N SER A 52 -3.13 17.04 -8.64
CA SER A 52 -2.12 18.07 -8.39
C SER A 52 -1.09 17.66 -7.34
N GLN A 53 -1.47 16.77 -6.41
CA GLN A 53 -0.66 16.33 -5.29
C GLN A 53 0.11 15.02 -5.56
N THR A 54 -0.13 14.38 -6.71
CA THR A 54 0.44 13.05 -7.02
C THR A 54 1.96 13.09 -7.36
N SER A 55 2.54 14.27 -7.59
CA SER A 55 3.93 14.45 -8.05
C SER A 55 5.01 14.44 -6.96
N VAL A 56 4.66 14.27 -5.68
CA VAL A 56 5.58 14.56 -4.55
C VAL A 56 6.44 13.36 -4.11
N PHE A 57 6.22 12.14 -4.63
CA PHE A 57 6.94 10.96 -4.15
C PHE A 57 8.23 10.69 -4.97
N GLU A 58 9.40 10.99 -4.40
CA GLU A 58 10.71 10.55 -4.92
C GLU A 58 11.26 9.34 -4.14
N PRO A 59 11.22 8.12 -4.73
CA PRO A 59 11.64 6.89 -4.06
C PRO A 59 13.15 6.81 -3.81
N ASP A 60 13.96 7.55 -4.56
CA ASP A 60 15.42 7.53 -4.43
C ASP A 60 15.85 8.01 -3.03
N SER A 61 15.11 8.93 -2.41
CA SER A 61 15.37 9.39 -1.04
C SER A 61 15.10 8.33 0.05
N LEU A 62 14.40 7.24 -0.29
CA LEU A 62 14.02 6.18 0.65
C LEU A 62 15.01 5.00 0.65
N PHE A 63 15.79 4.83 -0.42
CA PHE A 63 16.77 3.75 -0.56
C PHE A 63 18.20 4.16 -0.19
N LEU A 64 18.52 5.46 -0.14
CA LEU A 64 19.89 5.97 -0.04
C LEU A 64 20.58 5.79 1.32
N GLU A 65 19.90 5.25 2.33
CA GLU A 65 20.41 5.27 3.72
C GLU A 65 20.64 3.88 4.31
N GLU A 66 20.30 2.79 3.62
CA GLU A 66 20.70 1.44 4.06
C GLU A 66 22.19 1.14 3.79
N SER A 67 22.86 1.93 2.94
CA SER A 67 24.29 1.76 2.67
C SER A 67 25.19 2.30 3.78
N SER A 68 24.66 3.00 4.78
CA SER A 68 25.45 3.63 5.85
C SER A 68 25.60 2.79 7.12
N VAL A 69 25.02 1.58 7.19
CA VAL A 69 25.06 0.73 8.40
C VAL A 69 25.76 -0.62 8.18
N SER A 70 26.30 -0.87 6.99
CA SER A 70 27.25 -1.98 6.77
C SER A 70 28.69 -1.46 6.69
N GLY A 71 29.16 -0.86 7.78
CA GLY A 71 30.57 -0.56 7.99
C GLY A 71 31.32 -1.83 8.40
N GLU A 72 31.95 -2.44 7.40
CA GLU A 72 33.28 -3.04 7.46
C GLU A 72 33.75 -3.71 8.78
N ASP A 73 33.50 -5.01 8.92
CA ASP A 73 34.40 -5.89 9.67
C ASP A 73 35.49 -6.39 8.71
N SER A 74 36.57 -5.61 8.60
CA SER A 74 37.85 -6.01 8.01
C SER A 74 38.89 -4.93 8.26
N THR A 75 39.77 -5.11 9.25
CA THR A 75 41.23 -4.94 9.05
C THR A 75 42.01 -5.37 10.29
N ASP A 76 42.94 -6.28 10.03
CA ASP A 76 44.08 -6.70 10.84
C ASP A 76 45.18 -5.63 10.73
N ALA A 77 45.57 -4.93 11.82
CA ALA A 77 46.88 -4.28 12.07
C ALA A 77 46.86 -3.36 13.33
N PRO A 78 48.02 -3.13 14.01
CA PRO A 78 48.14 -2.90 15.46
C PRO A 78 48.14 -1.42 15.92
N PRO A 79 48.09 -1.14 17.25
CA PRO A 79 47.90 0.20 17.79
C PRO A 79 49.23 0.93 17.97
N GLU A 80 49.27 2.20 17.57
CA GLU A 80 50.32 3.15 17.96
C GLU A 80 49.68 4.42 18.57
N GLU A 81 49.91 4.54 19.88
CA GLU A 81 50.26 5.71 20.71
C GLU A 81 49.49 7.05 20.62
N GLU A 82 49.23 7.55 21.82
CA GLU A 82 48.60 8.81 22.22
C GLU A 82 49.41 10.04 21.76
N GLU A 83 48.74 11.14 21.41
CA GLU A 83 49.16 12.49 21.80
C GLU A 83 47.99 13.49 21.85
N GLU A 84 48.00 14.29 22.90
CA GLU A 84 47.08 15.38 23.21
C GLU A 84 47.35 16.63 22.35
N GLY A 85 46.29 17.40 22.06
CA GLY A 85 46.43 18.72 21.43
C GLY A 85 45.14 19.55 21.48
N SER A 86 45.08 20.48 22.42
CA SER A 86 44.08 21.54 22.51
C SER A 86 44.41 22.71 21.57
N ASP A 87 43.45 23.28 20.84
CA ASP A 87 43.16 24.73 20.83
C ASP A 87 41.83 25.08 20.11
N SER A 88 41.26 26.22 20.51
CA SER A 88 39.91 26.72 20.26
C SER A 88 39.77 27.61 19.02
N GLY A 89 38.55 27.63 18.46
CA GLY A 89 37.89 28.87 18.02
C GLY A 89 37.56 29.01 16.54
N SER A 90 36.27 28.92 16.19
CA SER A 90 35.56 30.00 15.48
C SER A 90 34.07 29.66 15.35
N GLY A 91 33.22 30.61 15.74
CA GLY A 91 31.78 30.43 15.81
C GLY A 91 31.12 30.33 14.44
N SER A 92 30.11 29.46 14.34
CA SER A 92 29.02 29.68 13.41
C SER A 92 27.69 29.33 14.04
N SER A 93 26.82 30.32 13.95
CA SER A 93 25.42 30.41 14.36
C SER A 93 24.63 29.11 14.41
N ARG A 94 24.06 28.90 15.60
CA ARG A 94 22.70 28.39 15.85
C ARG A 94 21.84 28.29 14.58
N LEU A 95 21.81 27.11 13.99
CA LEU A 95 20.57 26.53 13.50
C LEU A 95 20.45 25.18 14.19
N THR A 96 19.57 25.12 15.19
CA THR A 96 18.97 23.88 15.64
C THR A 96 18.16 23.31 14.47
N ARG A 97 18.84 22.77 13.46
CA ARG A 97 18.23 21.83 12.53
C ARG A 97 18.00 20.60 13.37
N ARG A 98 16.79 20.50 13.91
CA ARG A 98 16.23 19.29 14.50
C ARG A 98 16.62 18.14 13.58
N ARG A 99 17.67 17.42 13.96
CA ARG A 99 18.07 16.15 13.38
C ARG A 99 17.00 15.19 13.88
N SER A 100 15.82 15.28 13.27
CA SER A 100 14.72 14.37 13.56
C SER A 100 15.22 12.97 13.22
N SER A 101 14.87 12.02 14.08
CA SER A 101 15.30 10.63 14.05
C SER A 101 14.72 9.83 12.87
N TYR A 102 14.48 10.49 11.73
CA TYR A 102 14.09 9.82 10.50
C TYR A 102 15.29 9.04 9.99
N ARG A 103 15.24 7.72 9.84
CA ARG A 103 16.08 6.90 8.91
C ARG A 103 16.16 5.43 9.33
N SER A 104 15.02 4.80 9.60
CA SER A 104 14.92 3.34 9.56
C SER A 104 13.56 2.95 9.00
N THR A 105 13.56 1.94 8.13
CA THR A 105 12.38 1.22 7.64
C THR A 105 11.99 0.09 8.59
N SER A 106 12.42 0.16 9.85
CA SER A 106 12.25 -0.89 10.87
C SER A 106 10.85 -0.93 11.49
N SER A 107 10.03 0.09 11.28
CA SER A 107 8.67 0.20 11.83
C SER A 107 7.76 1.00 10.88
N ILE A 108 6.44 0.95 11.11
CA ILE A 108 5.47 1.82 10.44
C ILE A 108 5.88 3.30 10.60
N ARG A 109 5.88 4.02 9.49
CA ARG A 109 6.18 5.46 9.41
C ARG A 109 5.32 6.10 8.35
N GLU A 110 4.40 6.95 8.78
CA GLU A 110 3.53 7.69 7.87
C GLU A 110 4.24 8.92 7.31
N MET A 111 3.96 9.23 6.05
CA MET A 111 4.40 10.42 5.33
C MET A 111 3.18 11.21 4.88
N ASP A 112 3.37 12.51 4.70
CA ASP A 112 2.35 13.36 4.09
C ASP A 112 2.34 13.11 2.59
N LEU A 113 1.36 12.34 2.11
CA LEU A 113 1.15 12.07 0.69
C LEU A 113 0.52 13.25 -0.06
N ILE A 114 -0.12 14.14 0.69
CA ILE A 114 -0.84 15.32 0.23
C ILE A 114 -0.54 16.46 1.22
N SER A 115 -0.39 17.68 0.72
CA SER A 115 -0.20 18.85 1.60
C SER A 115 -1.39 19.03 2.56
N PRO A 116 -1.15 19.47 3.81
CA PRO A 116 -2.22 19.62 4.80
C PRO A 116 -3.32 20.60 4.37
N GLU A 117 -2.97 21.62 3.58
CA GLU A 117 -3.92 22.55 2.97
C GLU A 117 -4.87 21.82 2.00
N ALA A 118 -4.31 21.00 1.09
CA ALA A 118 -5.12 20.21 0.17
C ALA A 118 -5.96 19.14 0.91
N VAL A 119 -5.49 18.56 2.02
CA VAL A 119 -6.31 17.64 2.84
C VAL A 119 -7.55 18.34 3.38
N SER A 120 -7.43 19.58 3.85
CA SER A 120 -8.58 20.37 4.33
C SER A 120 -9.61 20.62 3.23
N ASP A 121 -9.15 20.96 2.02
CA ASP A 121 -10.03 21.20 0.87
C ASP A 121 -10.71 19.90 0.42
N LEU A 122 -9.95 18.81 0.31
CA LEU A 122 -10.47 17.48 -0.03
C LEU A 122 -11.52 17.02 0.99
N ARG A 123 -11.25 17.14 2.30
CA ARG A 123 -12.19 16.80 3.37
C ARG A 123 -13.49 17.59 3.24
N SER A 124 -13.39 18.89 2.96
CA SER A 124 -14.56 19.76 2.76
C SER A 124 -15.42 19.32 1.57
N ILE A 125 -14.80 18.83 0.49
CA ILE A 125 -15.52 18.29 -0.67
C ILE A 125 -16.17 16.95 -0.32
N VAL A 126 -15.43 16.04 0.32
CA VAL A 126 -15.92 14.72 0.77
C VAL A 126 -17.17 14.88 1.63
N GLN A 127 -17.12 15.74 2.65
CA GLN A 127 -18.26 15.99 3.54
C GLN A 127 -19.51 16.46 2.77
N ARG A 128 -19.35 17.33 1.77
CA ARG A 128 -20.48 17.82 0.95
C ARG A 128 -21.04 16.72 0.05
N MET A 129 -20.19 15.92 -0.57
CA MET A 129 -20.61 14.81 -1.42
C MET A 129 -21.33 13.73 -0.60
N VAL A 130 -20.78 13.35 0.55
CA VAL A 130 -21.38 12.37 1.47
C VAL A 130 -22.73 12.86 1.99
N ALA A 131 -22.82 14.13 2.42
CA ALA A 131 -24.09 14.72 2.86
C ALA A 131 -25.17 14.76 1.76
N ALA A 132 -24.77 14.80 0.49
CA ALA A 132 -25.67 14.74 -0.67
C ALA A 132 -26.02 13.30 -1.11
N GLY A 133 -25.45 12.27 -0.46
CA GLY A 133 -25.66 10.87 -0.81
C GLY A 133 -24.74 10.31 -1.92
N TYR A 134 -23.66 11.02 -2.24
CA TYR A 134 -22.69 10.67 -3.30
C TYR A 134 -21.41 10.03 -2.72
N SER A 135 -21.52 9.27 -1.63
CA SER A 135 -20.37 8.64 -0.97
C SER A 135 -19.67 7.63 -1.87
N ARG A 136 -20.42 6.84 -2.65
CA ARG A 136 -19.86 5.84 -3.56
C ARG A 136 -19.05 6.47 -4.68
N GLU A 137 -19.59 7.51 -5.31
CA GLU A 137 -18.93 8.28 -6.37
C GLU A 137 -17.67 8.95 -5.83
N CYS A 138 -17.73 9.49 -4.61
CA CYS A 138 -16.57 10.07 -3.92
C CYS A 138 -15.44 9.03 -3.73
N ILE A 139 -15.76 7.85 -3.19
CA ILE A 139 -14.79 6.75 -3.01
C ILE A 139 -14.20 6.33 -4.36
N GLN A 140 -15.02 6.21 -5.41
CA GLN A 140 -14.56 5.81 -6.74
C GLN A 140 -13.59 6.82 -7.35
N VAL A 141 -13.87 8.12 -7.25
CA VAL A 141 -12.96 9.16 -7.75
C VAL A 141 -11.64 9.11 -7.00
N TYR A 142 -11.68 9.00 -5.66
CA TYR A 142 -10.48 8.86 -4.84
C TYR A 142 -9.67 7.64 -5.25
N GLY A 143 -10.30 6.46 -5.24
CA GLY A 143 -9.69 5.17 -5.54
C GLY A 143 -9.06 5.16 -6.92
N ASN A 144 -9.72 5.69 -7.94
CA ASN A 144 -9.18 5.75 -9.31
C ASN A 144 -7.88 6.57 -9.39
N VAL A 145 -7.83 7.74 -8.74
CA VAL A 145 -6.64 8.60 -8.78
C VAL A 145 -5.52 8.01 -7.92
N ARG A 146 -5.83 7.68 -6.66
CA ARG A 146 -4.84 7.24 -5.69
C ARG A 146 -4.29 5.86 -5.97
N LYS A 147 -5.10 4.94 -6.51
CA LYS A 147 -4.61 3.64 -6.97
C LYS A 147 -3.56 3.78 -8.07
N SER A 148 -3.75 4.72 -9.00
CA SER A 148 -2.76 5.00 -10.04
C SER A 148 -1.46 5.56 -9.45
N ALA A 149 -1.57 6.44 -8.45
CA ALA A 149 -0.41 6.98 -7.72
C ALA A 149 0.36 5.87 -6.98
N VAL A 150 -0.33 5.03 -6.21
CA VAL A 150 0.26 3.87 -5.50
C VAL A 150 0.91 2.89 -6.49
N ASP A 151 0.23 2.56 -7.59
CA ASP A 151 0.80 1.69 -8.63
C ASP A 151 2.07 2.28 -9.27
N THR A 152 2.14 3.60 -9.40
CA THR A 152 3.32 4.30 -9.94
C THR A 152 4.47 4.23 -8.95
N ILE A 153 4.21 4.46 -7.66
CA ILE A 153 5.20 4.33 -6.59
C ILE A 153 5.76 2.90 -6.57
N LEU A 154 4.91 1.87 -6.59
CA LEU A 154 5.35 0.48 -6.62
C LEU A 154 6.26 0.18 -7.82
N LYS A 155 5.92 0.68 -9.01
CA LYS A 155 6.75 0.52 -10.21
C LYS A 155 8.12 1.17 -10.05
N GLN A 156 8.18 2.38 -9.50
CA GLN A 156 9.44 3.08 -9.26
C GLN A 156 10.30 2.37 -8.20
N LEU A 157 9.68 1.74 -7.20
CA LEU A 157 10.36 0.88 -6.23
C LEU A 157 10.81 -0.47 -6.82
N GLY A 158 10.52 -0.75 -8.10
CA GLY A 158 10.88 -2.00 -8.78
C GLY A 158 9.90 -3.15 -8.57
N ILE A 159 8.74 -2.90 -7.95
CA ILE A 159 7.63 -3.86 -7.85
C ILE A 159 6.83 -3.82 -9.15
N VAL A 160 7.34 -4.54 -10.16
CA VAL A 160 6.69 -4.66 -11.47
C VAL A 160 5.77 -5.88 -11.49
N LYS A 161 4.69 -5.81 -12.28
CA LYS A 161 3.82 -6.95 -12.54
C LYS A 161 4.61 -8.07 -13.22
N ILE A 162 4.93 -9.10 -12.45
CA ILE A 162 5.52 -10.35 -12.93
C ILE A 162 4.58 -11.50 -12.54
N SER A 163 4.29 -12.40 -13.46
CA SER A 163 3.46 -13.57 -13.14
C SER A 163 4.28 -14.61 -12.39
N ILE A 164 3.60 -15.46 -11.60
CA ILE A 164 4.23 -16.60 -10.92
C ILE A 164 5.02 -17.46 -11.91
N GLY A 165 4.41 -17.78 -13.06
CA GLY A 165 5.05 -18.58 -14.10
C GLY A 165 6.27 -17.92 -14.73
N ASP A 166 6.31 -16.59 -14.83
CA ASP A 166 7.47 -15.88 -15.35
C ASP A 166 8.61 -15.87 -14.35
N VAL A 167 8.33 -15.71 -13.04
CA VAL A 167 9.35 -15.84 -11.99
C VAL A 167 10.00 -17.22 -12.01
N GLN A 168 9.21 -18.28 -12.17
CA GLN A 168 9.70 -19.66 -12.20
C GLN A 168 10.55 -20.01 -13.42
N LYS A 169 10.45 -19.25 -14.51
CA LYS A 169 11.25 -19.43 -15.72
C LYS A 169 12.58 -18.68 -15.69
N LEU A 170 12.78 -17.77 -14.74
CA LEU A 170 14.03 -17.03 -14.61
C LEU A 170 15.14 -17.92 -14.07
N GLU A 171 16.37 -17.66 -14.52
CA GLU A 171 17.57 -18.22 -13.90
C GLU A 171 17.68 -17.79 -12.43
N TRP A 172 18.20 -18.69 -11.61
CA TRP A 172 18.22 -18.49 -10.16
C TRP A 172 19.04 -17.26 -9.77
N GLU A 173 20.17 -17.01 -10.42
CA GLU A 173 21.03 -15.86 -10.17
C GLU A 173 20.28 -14.52 -10.35
N VAL A 174 19.36 -14.47 -11.33
CA VAL A 174 18.51 -13.30 -11.59
C VAL A 174 17.46 -13.16 -10.48
N VAL A 175 16.85 -14.27 -10.03
CA VAL A 175 15.86 -14.27 -8.95
C VAL A 175 16.52 -13.84 -7.63
N GLU A 176 17.69 -14.38 -7.31
CA GLU A 176 18.47 -14.03 -6.13
C GLU A 176 18.78 -12.53 -6.06
N GLY A 177 19.22 -11.95 -7.18
CA GLY A 177 19.45 -10.50 -7.28
C GLY A 177 18.18 -9.67 -7.08
N LYS A 178 17.00 -10.21 -7.40
CA LYS A 178 15.70 -9.57 -7.20
C LYS A 178 15.19 -9.68 -5.77
N ILE A 179 15.51 -10.74 -5.02
CA ILE A 179 15.03 -10.94 -3.65
C ILE A 179 15.42 -9.77 -2.74
N ARG A 180 16.70 -9.37 -2.73
CA ARG A 180 17.15 -8.22 -1.92
C ARG A 180 16.48 -6.89 -2.30
N LYS A 181 16.22 -6.69 -3.59
CA LYS A 181 15.50 -5.49 -4.07
C LYS A 181 14.05 -5.52 -3.63
N TRP A 182 13.40 -6.68 -3.76
CA TRP A 182 12.03 -6.89 -3.33
C TRP A 182 11.87 -6.67 -1.82
N ILE A 183 12.76 -7.21 -0.97
CA ILE A 183 12.69 -7.04 0.49
C ILE A 183 12.68 -5.55 0.87
N ARG A 184 13.62 -4.78 0.32
CA ARG A 184 13.70 -3.33 0.59
C ARG A 184 12.46 -2.59 0.12
N ALA A 185 12.02 -2.87 -1.10
CA ALA A 185 10.82 -2.26 -1.67
C ALA A 185 9.55 -2.65 -0.88
N ALA A 186 9.43 -3.90 -0.44
CA ALA A 186 8.29 -4.40 0.32
C ALA A 186 8.16 -3.70 1.69
N LYS A 187 9.28 -3.52 2.39
CA LYS A 187 9.31 -2.77 3.66
C LYS A 187 8.81 -1.33 3.46
N VAL A 188 9.27 -0.65 2.40
CA VAL A 188 8.80 0.70 2.06
C VAL A 188 7.30 0.70 1.72
N CYS A 189 6.84 -0.22 0.88
CA CYS A 189 5.43 -0.33 0.51
C CYS A 189 4.53 -0.52 1.73
N VAL A 190 4.85 -1.48 2.60
CA VAL A 190 4.03 -1.79 3.78
C VAL A 190 4.12 -0.64 4.79
N ARG A 191 5.32 -0.34 5.27
CA ARG A 191 5.52 0.54 6.44
C ARG A 191 5.31 2.02 6.14
N ILE A 192 5.42 2.42 4.88
CA ILE A 192 5.32 3.83 4.47
C ILE A 192 4.13 4.04 3.54
N VAL A 193 4.08 3.36 2.39
CA VAL A 193 3.07 3.69 1.36
C VAL A 193 1.66 3.33 1.82
N PHE A 194 1.45 2.10 2.27
CA PHE A 194 0.13 1.63 2.68
C PHE A 194 -0.32 2.27 4.00
N SER A 195 0.56 2.42 4.97
CA SER A 195 0.24 3.13 6.22
C SER A 195 -0.14 4.59 5.97
N SER A 196 0.60 5.31 5.12
CA SER A 196 0.29 6.70 4.80
C SER A 196 -1.02 6.84 4.02
N GLU A 197 -1.34 5.88 3.16
CA GLU A 197 -2.61 5.87 2.44
C GLU A 197 -3.79 5.58 3.38
N LYS A 198 -3.63 4.64 4.33
CA LYS A 198 -4.62 4.37 5.38
C LYS A 198 -4.91 5.63 6.18
N ARG A 199 -3.86 6.31 6.67
CA ARG A 199 -4.00 7.59 7.38
C ARG A 199 -4.71 8.63 6.53
N LEU A 200 -4.34 8.78 5.26
CA LEU A 200 -4.99 9.75 4.38
C LEU A 200 -6.49 9.46 4.21
N CYS A 201 -6.89 8.19 4.09
CA CYS A 201 -8.30 7.81 4.09
C CYS A 201 -8.99 8.19 5.42
N SER A 202 -8.38 7.87 6.56
CA SER A 202 -8.92 8.29 7.88
C SER A 202 -8.99 9.80 8.05
N ASP A 203 -8.04 10.54 7.46
CA ASP A 203 -8.02 12.00 7.49
C ASP A 203 -9.11 12.60 6.57
N LEU A 204 -9.57 11.91 5.54
CA LEU A 204 -10.56 12.45 4.60
C LEU A 204 -12.00 12.03 4.91
N PHE A 205 -12.19 10.84 5.47
CA PHE A 205 -13.50 10.25 5.73
C PHE A 205 -13.75 10.16 7.24
N ASP A 206 -14.75 10.88 7.72
CA ASP A 206 -15.10 10.92 9.16
C ASP A 206 -15.65 9.57 9.67
N GLU A 207 -16.29 8.78 8.79
CA GLU A 207 -16.76 7.43 9.11
C GLU A 207 -15.67 6.39 8.84
N GLU A 208 -15.23 5.67 9.88
CA GLU A 208 -14.16 4.67 9.82
C GLU A 208 -14.41 3.60 8.74
N ALA A 209 -15.61 3.03 8.69
CA ALA A 209 -15.98 2.03 7.67
C ALA A 209 -15.88 2.57 6.23
N MET A 210 -16.14 3.85 6.03
CA MET A 210 -16.00 4.51 4.72
C MET A 210 -14.52 4.69 4.37
N GLY A 211 -13.71 5.16 5.33
CA GLY A 211 -12.27 5.27 5.21
C GLY A 211 -11.62 3.92 4.87
N ASP A 212 -12.00 2.84 5.57
CA ASP A 212 -11.51 1.48 5.32
C ASP A 212 -11.88 0.98 3.92
N THR A 213 -13.13 1.21 3.50
CA THR A 213 -13.58 0.85 2.16
C THR A 213 -12.75 1.57 1.10
N CYS A 214 -12.51 2.86 1.29
CA CYS A 214 -11.72 3.69 0.39
C CYS A 214 -10.25 3.27 0.32
N PHE A 215 -9.66 2.97 1.49
CA PHE A 215 -8.32 2.44 1.61
C PHE A 215 -8.19 1.11 0.85
N MET A 216 -9.11 0.17 1.08
CA MET A 216 -9.08 -1.15 0.44
C MET A 216 -9.29 -1.08 -1.07
N GLU A 217 -10.17 -0.21 -1.56
CA GLU A 217 -10.33 0.04 -3.01
C GLU A 217 -9.02 0.50 -3.65
N THR A 218 -8.23 1.27 -2.90
CA THR A 218 -6.97 1.85 -3.35
C THR A 218 -5.81 0.85 -3.32
N VAL A 219 -5.57 0.18 -2.18
CA VAL A 219 -4.31 -0.56 -1.97
C VAL A 219 -4.40 -2.05 -2.25
N LYS A 220 -5.58 -2.67 -2.19
CA LYS A 220 -5.72 -4.14 -2.23
C LYS A 220 -5.00 -4.76 -3.42
N THR A 221 -5.23 -4.24 -4.63
CA THR A 221 -4.60 -4.78 -5.84
C THR A 221 -3.07 -4.67 -5.78
N SER A 222 -2.56 -3.59 -5.21
CA SER A 222 -1.13 -3.32 -5.06
C SER A 222 -0.48 -4.23 -4.02
N ALA A 223 -1.16 -4.48 -2.90
CA ALA A 223 -0.71 -5.40 -1.86
C ALA A 223 -0.63 -6.85 -2.39
N LEU A 224 -1.67 -7.34 -3.09
CA LEU A 224 -1.64 -8.67 -3.70
C LEU A 224 -0.51 -8.80 -4.74
N ARG A 225 -0.26 -7.73 -5.51
CA ARG A 225 0.84 -7.70 -6.48
C ARG A 225 2.21 -7.77 -5.80
N LEU A 226 2.38 -7.09 -4.67
CA LEU A 226 3.61 -7.15 -3.89
C LEU A 226 3.93 -8.59 -3.47
N PHE A 227 2.91 -9.36 -3.05
CA PHE A 227 3.05 -10.73 -2.58
C PHE A 227 3.19 -11.79 -3.68
N THR A 228 2.95 -11.44 -4.95
CA THR A 228 3.09 -12.38 -6.07
C THR A 228 4.51 -12.94 -6.22
N PHE A 229 5.53 -12.12 -5.93
CA PHE A 229 6.94 -12.53 -6.04
C PHE A 229 7.36 -13.56 -4.97
N PRO A 230 7.17 -13.32 -3.66
CA PRO A 230 7.50 -14.31 -2.64
C PRO A 230 6.62 -15.55 -2.75
N GLU A 231 5.36 -15.42 -3.18
CA GLU A 231 4.51 -16.57 -3.46
C GLU A 231 5.13 -17.48 -4.53
N ALA A 232 5.59 -16.92 -5.65
CA ALA A 232 6.22 -17.69 -6.71
C ALA A 232 7.49 -18.45 -6.25
N ILE A 233 8.27 -17.84 -5.35
CA ILE A 233 9.46 -18.46 -4.76
C ILE A 233 9.06 -19.59 -3.81
N SER A 234 8.02 -19.39 -2.98
CA SER A 234 7.56 -20.36 -1.98
C SER A 234 7.10 -21.69 -2.59
N ILE A 235 6.62 -21.67 -3.83
CA ILE A 235 6.18 -22.86 -4.57
C ILE A 235 7.20 -23.35 -5.61
N SER A 236 8.38 -22.74 -5.68
CA SER A 236 9.41 -23.11 -6.66
C SER A 236 10.06 -24.45 -6.32
N ARG A 237 10.72 -25.08 -7.31
CA ARG A 237 11.46 -26.33 -7.09
C ARG A 237 12.52 -26.12 -6.01
N ARG A 238 12.49 -27.00 -5.00
CA ARG A 238 13.47 -27.05 -3.91
C ARG A 238 14.86 -27.39 -4.45
N SER A 239 15.85 -26.63 -4.02
CA SER A 239 17.27 -26.92 -4.23
C SER A 239 18.10 -26.30 -3.10
N PRO A 240 19.20 -26.95 -2.66
CA PRO A 240 20.06 -26.46 -1.57
C PRO A 240 20.58 -25.03 -1.77
N GLU A 241 20.93 -24.66 -3.01
CA GLU A 241 21.42 -23.33 -3.38
C GLU A 241 20.43 -22.19 -3.04
N LYS A 242 19.14 -22.50 -2.92
CA LYS A 242 18.08 -21.50 -2.65
C LYS A 242 17.84 -21.23 -1.18
N LEU A 243 18.34 -22.11 -0.30
CA LEU A 243 17.96 -22.15 1.11
C LEU A 243 18.12 -20.79 1.80
N PHE A 244 19.30 -20.18 1.70
CA PHE A 244 19.58 -18.91 2.37
C PHE A 244 18.67 -17.77 1.88
N LYS A 245 18.38 -17.71 0.58
CA LYS A 245 17.51 -16.66 0.03
C LYS A 245 16.04 -16.88 0.33
N ILE A 246 15.61 -18.13 0.48
CA ILE A 246 14.27 -18.46 0.99
C ILE A 246 14.15 -18.04 2.47
N LEU A 247 15.19 -18.25 3.28
CA LEU A 247 15.23 -17.79 4.67
C LEU A 247 15.23 -16.26 4.77
N ASP A 248 16.04 -15.55 3.97
CA ASP A 248 16.02 -14.09 3.90
C ASP A 248 14.60 -13.55 3.63
N LEU A 249 13.87 -14.23 2.74
CA LEU A 249 12.50 -13.86 2.37
C LEU A 249 11.48 -14.22 3.45
N HIS A 250 11.63 -15.39 4.08
CA HIS A 250 10.83 -15.82 5.22
C HIS A 250 10.93 -14.80 6.36
N ASP A 251 12.15 -14.41 6.71
CA ASP A 251 12.41 -13.50 7.82
C ASP A 251 11.87 -12.09 7.51
N ALA A 252 12.05 -11.62 6.27
CA ALA A 252 11.47 -10.35 5.83
C ALA A 252 9.93 -10.36 5.86
N MET A 253 9.29 -11.45 5.44
CA MET A 253 7.84 -11.60 5.54
C MET A 253 7.39 -11.63 7.01
N GLY A 254 8.09 -12.37 7.86
CA GLY A 254 7.84 -12.45 9.30
C GLY A 254 7.95 -11.08 9.99
N ASP A 255 8.98 -10.30 9.65
CA ASP A 255 9.21 -8.93 10.14
C ASP A 255 8.06 -7.98 9.76
N MET A 256 7.47 -8.14 8.57
CA MET A 256 6.37 -7.28 8.10
C MET A 256 4.97 -7.73 8.54
N LEU A 257 4.79 -8.97 9.00
CA LEU A 257 3.47 -9.50 9.35
C LEU A 257 2.72 -8.67 10.41
N PRO A 258 3.34 -8.25 11.52
CA PRO A 258 2.68 -7.39 12.51
C PRO A 258 2.26 -6.04 11.93
N ASP A 259 3.06 -5.48 11.03
CA ASP A 259 2.73 -4.20 10.38
C ASP A 259 1.57 -4.38 9.40
N ILE A 260 1.53 -5.49 8.66
CA ILE A 260 0.41 -5.84 7.78
C ILE A 260 -0.85 -6.03 8.61
N GLU A 261 -0.78 -6.69 9.76
CA GLU A 261 -1.93 -6.86 10.66
C GLU A 261 -2.48 -5.51 11.14
N ALA A 262 -1.60 -4.61 11.59
CA ALA A 262 -2.00 -3.27 12.06
C ALA A 262 -2.54 -2.38 10.93
N ILE A 263 -2.02 -2.50 9.71
CA ILE A 263 -2.49 -1.71 8.57
C ILE A 263 -3.81 -2.26 8.03
N PHE A 264 -3.99 -3.58 8.00
CA PHE A 264 -5.19 -4.24 7.47
C PHE A 264 -6.07 -4.81 8.59
N ASP A 265 -6.26 -4.03 9.67
CA ASP A 265 -6.97 -4.41 10.89
C ASP A 265 -8.51 -4.31 10.83
N SER A 266 -9.06 -3.83 9.71
CA SER A 266 -10.52 -3.65 9.59
C SER A 266 -11.28 -4.98 9.52
N ASP A 267 -12.53 -4.97 10.00
CA ASP A 267 -13.43 -6.12 10.03
C ASP A 267 -13.85 -6.63 8.63
N ASP A 268 -13.40 -5.98 7.56
CA ASP A 268 -13.65 -6.42 6.19
C ASP A 268 -12.89 -7.72 5.88
N SER A 269 -13.64 -8.70 5.35
CA SER A 269 -13.15 -9.93 4.74
C SER A 269 -11.98 -9.69 3.77
N SER A 270 -11.98 -8.55 3.08
CA SER A 270 -10.96 -8.24 2.09
C SER A 270 -9.64 -7.79 2.71
N SER A 271 -9.66 -7.07 3.84
CA SER A 271 -8.47 -6.71 4.63
C SER A 271 -7.85 -7.97 5.22
N ARG A 272 -8.69 -8.81 5.83
CA ARG A 272 -8.26 -10.09 6.38
C ARG A 272 -7.64 -11.01 5.34
N ALA A 273 -8.14 -11.00 4.10
CA ALA A 273 -7.57 -11.80 3.01
C ALA A 273 -6.12 -11.39 2.67
N VAL A 274 -5.76 -10.09 2.78
CA VAL A 274 -4.40 -9.61 2.54
C VAL A 274 -3.44 -10.16 3.61
N TYR A 275 -3.83 -10.08 4.88
CA TYR A 275 -3.04 -10.65 5.98
C TYR A 275 -2.89 -12.17 5.86
N LEU A 276 -3.99 -12.88 5.61
CA LEU A 276 -3.97 -14.34 5.47
C LEU A 276 -3.05 -14.79 4.34
N GLN A 277 -3.06 -14.10 3.20
CA GLN A 277 -2.15 -14.42 2.10
C GLN A 277 -0.68 -14.22 2.51
N ALA A 278 -0.35 -13.11 3.18
CA ALA A 278 1.02 -12.86 3.65
C ALA A 278 1.49 -13.93 4.64
N SER A 279 0.62 -14.32 5.59
CA SER A 279 0.89 -15.36 6.60
C SER A 279 1.07 -16.74 5.96
N GLU A 280 0.25 -17.06 4.96
CA GLU A 280 0.35 -18.31 4.22
C GLU A 280 1.66 -18.39 3.42
N ILE A 281 2.04 -17.32 2.73
CA ILE A 281 3.33 -17.25 2.02
C ILE A 281 4.49 -17.46 2.99
N GLN A 282 4.47 -16.81 4.15
CA GLN A 282 5.49 -16.98 5.19
C GLN A 282 5.58 -18.43 5.66
N THR A 283 4.44 -19.09 5.89
CA THR A 283 4.38 -20.52 6.24
C THR A 283 4.96 -21.40 5.13
N ARG A 284 4.56 -21.19 3.88
CA ARG A 284 5.07 -21.96 2.73
C ARG A 284 6.58 -21.79 2.53
N LEU A 285 7.13 -20.59 2.79
CA LEU A 285 8.58 -20.36 2.74
C LEU A 285 9.31 -21.17 3.82
N ALA A 286 8.77 -21.25 5.04
CA ALA A 286 9.33 -22.09 6.10
C ALA A 286 9.28 -23.58 5.72
N GLU A 287 8.17 -24.05 5.14
CA GLU A 287 8.03 -25.42 4.63
C GLU A 287 9.02 -25.72 3.50
N ALA A 288 9.24 -24.77 2.59
CA ALA A 288 10.23 -24.91 1.53
C ALA A 288 11.65 -25.06 2.10
N ALA A 289 12.03 -24.25 3.07
CA ALA A 289 13.33 -24.34 3.75
C ALA A 289 13.51 -25.70 4.47
N ARG A 290 12.49 -26.14 5.24
CA ARG A 290 12.50 -27.46 5.90
C ARG A 290 12.62 -28.61 4.90
N GLY A 291 11.91 -28.51 3.77
CA GLY A 291 11.98 -29.49 2.69
C GLY A 291 13.38 -29.60 2.08
N ILE A 292 14.03 -28.45 1.82
CA ILE A 292 15.40 -28.41 1.30
C ILE A 292 16.39 -29.06 2.27
N LEU A 293 16.29 -28.74 3.57
CA LEU A 293 17.16 -29.32 4.60
C LEU A 293 16.99 -30.84 4.72
N SER A 294 15.75 -31.34 4.64
CA SER A 294 15.49 -32.79 4.67
C SER A 294 16.02 -33.49 3.42
N GLU A 295 15.87 -32.88 2.23
CA GLU A 295 16.46 -33.41 0.99
C GLU A 295 17.99 -33.47 1.06
N PHE A 296 18.62 -32.44 1.65
CA PHE A 296 20.06 -32.40 1.88
C PHE A 296 20.53 -33.48 2.87
N GLU A 297 19.87 -33.62 4.02
CA GLU A 297 20.16 -34.68 4.99
C GLU A 297 20.08 -36.07 4.35
N ASN A 298 19.02 -36.32 3.58
CA ASN A 298 18.85 -37.59 2.87
C ASN A 298 19.92 -37.83 1.81
N ALA A 299 20.42 -36.78 1.15
CA ALA A 299 21.51 -36.90 0.19
C ALA A 299 22.82 -37.30 0.89
N VAL A 300 23.16 -36.63 2.01
CA VAL A 300 24.34 -36.93 2.81
C VAL A 300 24.30 -38.36 3.37
N LEU A 301 23.15 -38.80 3.89
CA LEU A 301 23.00 -40.16 4.42
C LEU A 301 23.14 -41.26 3.35
N ARG A 302 22.89 -40.93 2.08
CA ARG A 302 22.97 -41.85 0.95
C ARG A 302 24.31 -41.78 0.22
N GLU A 303 25.18 -40.84 0.54
CA GLU A 303 26.50 -40.76 -0.07
C GLU A 303 27.36 -41.95 0.40
N PRO A 304 27.83 -42.81 -0.52
CA PRO A 304 28.72 -43.89 -0.16
C PRO A 304 30.05 -43.31 0.32
N SER A 305 30.49 -43.74 1.50
CA SER A 305 31.81 -43.40 2.07
C SER A 305 32.91 -43.84 1.10
N VAL A 306 33.45 -42.90 0.32
CA VAL A 306 34.70 -43.11 -0.40
C VAL A 306 35.82 -42.99 0.62
N VAL A 307 36.24 -44.12 1.19
CA VAL A 307 37.52 -44.18 1.90
C VAL A 307 38.59 -43.85 0.86
N PRO A 308 39.40 -42.79 1.05
CA PRO A 308 40.49 -42.51 0.12
C PRO A 308 41.39 -43.75 0.11
N SER A 309 41.48 -44.43 -1.04
CA SER A 309 42.41 -45.55 -1.17
C SER A 309 43.82 -45.01 -0.93
N LEU A 310 44.53 -45.64 -0.01
CA LEU A 310 45.96 -45.44 0.26
C LEU A 310 46.82 -45.96 -0.92
N GLU A 311 46.48 -45.61 -2.16
CA GLU A 311 47.28 -45.89 -3.35
C GLU A 311 48.18 -44.67 -3.65
N GLY A 312 49.10 -44.39 -2.73
CA GLY A 312 50.03 -43.26 -2.88
C GLY A 312 51.26 -43.26 -1.98
N LEU A 313 51.51 -44.33 -1.21
CA LEU A 313 52.70 -44.46 -0.36
C LEU A 313 53.59 -45.63 -0.78
N SER A 314 53.97 -45.66 -2.06
CA SER A 314 55.15 -46.40 -2.52
C SER A 314 56.23 -45.41 -2.95
N ILE A 315 56.85 -44.74 -1.97
CA ILE A 315 58.20 -44.19 -2.10
C ILE A 315 59.00 -44.70 -0.90
N LEU A 316 59.62 -45.85 -1.06
CA LEU A 316 60.87 -46.25 -0.41
C LEU A 316 61.62 -47.19 -1.36
#